data_AF-A0A2X2BT05-F1
#
_entry.id   AF-A0A2X2BT05-F1
#
_cell.length_a   1.000
_cell.length_b   1.000
_cell.length_c   1.000
_cell.angle_alpha   90.00
_cell.angle_beta   90.00
_cell.angle_gamma   90.00
#
_symmetry.space_group_name_H-M   'P 1'
#
loop_
_entity.id
_entity.type
_entity.pdbx_description
1 polymer ?
#
loop_
_entity_poly.entity_id
_entity_poly.type
_entity_poly.pdbx_seq_one_letter_code
_entity_poly.pdbx_strand_id
1 'polypeptide(L)'
;MTVIYIPHAFGPEHERWFGSMGEVLALKAERDEEGTLKLYAQLRPNQHLLQANRDGQLLFTSAEFTPTGNFRGTGKTYLEGLGVTCSPASVGTDRLQFNKNGKKFRYGALKPLVFDEVKQFKEEKMAKGKGWRSFF
;
A
#
# COMPACT_ATOMS: atom_id res chain seq x y z
N MET A 1 -0.98 -10.21 8.94
CA MET A 1 -0.39 -9.04 8.26
C MET A 1 0.27 -9.54 6.99
N THR A 2 -0.36 -9.33 5.84
CA THR A 2 0.17 -9.81 4.54
C THR A 2 0.77 -8.61 3.80
N VAL A 3 2.01 -8.77 3.31
CA VAL A 3 2.78 -7.72 2.62
C VAL A 3 2.72 -7.98 1.12
N ILE A 4 2.64 -6.93 0.31
CA ILE A 4 2.70 -7.04 -1.15
C ILE A 4 4.17 -7.09 -1.57
N TYR A 5 4.55 -8.02 -2.46
CA TYR A 5 5.93 -8.15 -2.97
C TYR A 5 5.96 -8.59 -4.44
N ILE A 6 7.13 -8.60 -5.07
CA ILE A 6 7.30 -9.16 -6.41
C ILE A 6 7.66 -10.65 -6.24
N PRO A 7 6.86 -11.60 -6.75
CA PRO A 7 7.20 -13.01 -6.68
C PRO A 7 8.39 -13.32 -7.60
N HIS A 8 9.21 -14.27 -7.18
CA HIS A 8 10.59 -14.51 -7.62
C HIS A 8 10.88 -14.34 -9.13
N ALA A 9 11.94 -13.59 -9.44
CA ALA A 9 12.87 -14.00 -10.50
C ALA A 9 13.90 -14.94 -9.85
N PHE A 10 13.83 -16.25 -10.15
CA PHE A 10 14.83 -17.29 -9.83
C PHE A 10 15.12 -17.66 -8.36
N GLY A 11 14.31 -18.53 -7.74
CA GLY A 11 14.67 -19.23 -6.48
C GLY A 11 13.48 -19.69 -5.61
N PRO A 12 13.68 -20.59 -4.62
CA PRO A 12 12.65 -21.01 -3.67
C PRO A 12 12.54 -20.12 -2.41
N GLU A 13 13.45 -19.16 -2.25
CA GLU A 13 13.55 -18.31 -1.08
C GLU A 13 12.86 -16.98 -1.41
N HIS A 14 11.64 -16.69 -0.94
CA HIS A 14 10.92 -15.43 -1.26
C HIS A 14 11.68 -14.17 -0.80
N GLU A 15 12.75 -13.83 -1.51
CA GLU A 15 13.70 -12.84 -1.12
C GLU A 15 13.10 -11.51 -1.54
N ARG A 16 12.65 -10.77 -0.52
CA ARG A 16 12.05 -9.44 -0.65
C ARG A 16 13.12 -8.40 -0.99
N TRP A 17 14.01 -8.72 -1.92
CA TRP A 17 15.20 -7.95 -2.28
C TRP A 17 14.81 -6.57 -2.81
N PHE A 18 13.73 -6.51 -3.59
CA PHE A 18 13.14 -5.27 -4.10
C PHE A 18 12.26 -4.53 -3.08
N GLY A 19 12.19 -5.05 -1.84
CA GLY A 19 11.36 -4.52 -0.78
C GLY A 19 9.88 -4.86 -0.92
N SER A 20 9.10 -4.36 0.03
CA SER A 20 7.64 -4.39 -0.04
C SER A 20 7.15 -3.45 -1.14
N MET A 21 6.04 -3.82 -1.78
CA MET A 21 5.27 -3.04 -2.76
C MET A 21 4.01 -2.41 -2.13
N GLY A 22 3.82 -2.59 -0.83
CA GLY A 22 2.66 -2.12 -0.07
C GLY A 22 2.11 -3.17 0.91
N GLU A 23 0.88 -2.94 1.35
CA GLU A 23 0.21 -3.76 2.36
C GLU A 23 -1.19 -4.19 1.93
N VAL A 24 -1.62 -5.35 2.42
CA VAL A 24 -3.01 -5.78 2.36
C VAL A 24 -3.71 -5.30 3.64
N LEU A 25 -4.71 -4.42 3.49
CA LEU A 25 -5.47 -3.85 4.60
C LEU A 25 -6.59 -4.78 5.08
N ALA A 26 -7.29 -5.42 4.13
CA ALA A 26 -8.42 -6.29 4.41
C ALA A 26 -8.59 -7.34 3.31
N LEU A 27 -9.21 -8.45 3.68
CA LEU A 27 -9.61 -9.52 2.77
C LEU A 27 -11.11 -9.80 2.96
N LYS A 28 -11.81 -10.07 1.87
CA LYS A 28 -13.20 -10.54 1.89
C LYS A 28 -13.33 -11.75 0.97
N ALA A 29 -13.87 -12.85 1.49
CA ALA A 29 -14.25 -14.00 0.69
C ALA A 29 -15.77 -14.00 0.50
N GLU A 30 -16.24 -14.11 -0.75
CA GLU A 30 -17.65 -14.07 -1.09
C GLU A 30 -17.91 -14.97 -2.30
N ARG A 31 -19.10 -15.56 -2.38
CA ARG A 31 -19.54 -16.30 -3.57
C ARG A 31 -20.27 -15.35 -4.50
N ASP A 32 -20.00 -15.43 -5.79
CA ASP A 32 -20.78 -14.71 -6.79
C ASP A 32 -22.14 -15.39 -7.04
N GLU A 33 -22.94 -14.79 -7.94
CA GLU A 33 -24.27 -15.29 -8.34
C GLU A 33 -24.22 -16.71 -8.94
N GLU A 34 -23.07 -17.11 -9.49
CA GLU A 34 -22.81 -18.43 -10.07
C GLU A 34 -22.29 -19.44 -9.02
N GLY A 35 -22.09 -19.00 -7.77
CA GLY A 35 -21.59 -19.82 -6.67
C GLY A 35 -20.08 -19.96 -6.60
N THR A 36 -19.32 -19.30 -7.47
CA THR A 36 -17.86 -19.30 -7.50
C THR A 36 -17.31 -18.50 -6.31
N LEU A 37 -16.40 -19.10 -5.54
CA LEU A 37 -15.76 -18.43 -4.41
C LEU A 37 -14.68 -17.45 -4.91
N LYS A 38 -14.86 -16.17 -4.62
CA LYS A 38 -13.92 -15.09 -4.95
C LYS A 38 -13.27 -14.53 -3.68
N LEU A 39 -11.99 -14.19 -3.79
CA LEU A 39 -11.22 -13.52 -2.75
C LEU A 39 -10.91 -12.09 -3.19
N TYR A 40 -11.41 -11.12 -2.45
CA TYR A 40 -11.17 -9.71 -2.65
C TYR A 40 -10.14 -9.19 -1.64
N ALA A 41 -9.23 -8.34 -2.10
CA ALA A 41 -8.21 -7.72 -1.26
C ALA A 41 -8.26 -6.19 -1.36
N GLN A 42 -8.25 -5.52 -0.21
CA GLN A 42 -8.06 -4.07 -0.15
C GLN A 42 -6.56 -3.78 0.01
N LEU A 43 -5.98 -3.08 -0.96
CA LEU A 43 -4.54 -2.82 -1.01
C LEU A 43 -4.19 -1.38 -0.64
N ARG A 44 -3.07 -1.20 0.06
CA ARG A 44 -2.38 0.07 0.24
C ARG A 44 -1.04 0.00 -0.51
N PRO A 45 -1.01 0.34 -1.81
CA PRO A 45 0.23 0.33 -2.57
C PRO A 45 1.19 1.40 -2.03
N ASN A 46 2.48 1.12 -2.07
CA ASN A 46 3.50 2.14 -1.80
C ASN A 46 3.93 2.84 -3.09
N GLN A 47 4.88 3.78 -2.97
CA GLN A 47 5.35 4.56 -4.11
C GLN A 47 5.97 3.70 -5.23
N HIS A 48 6.64 2.60 -4.90
CA HIS A 48 7.26 1.72 -5.88
C HIS A 48 6.20 1.02 -6.75
N LEU A 49 5.16 0.47 -6.13
CA LEU A 49 4.06 -0.16 -6.87
C LEU A 49 3.27 0.85 -7.71
N LEU A 50 3.05 2.06 -7.17
CA LEU A 50 2.40 3.12 -7.92
C LEU A 50 3.21 3.52 -9.17
N GLN A 51 4.53 3.60 -9.05
CA GLN A 51 5.41 3.94 -10.18
C GLN A 51 5.44 2.81 -11.21
N ALA A 52 5.66 1.57 -10.79
CA ALA A 52 5.67 0.41 -11.69
C ALA A 52 4.36 0.29 -12.48
N ASN A 53 3.21 0.49 -11.80
CA ASN A 53 1.90 0.43 -12.44
C ASN A 53 1.73 1.51 -13.53
N ARG A 54 2.22 2.74 -13.28
CA ARG A 54 2.24 3.83 -14.28
C ARG A 54 3.12 3.50 -15.47
N ASP A 55 4.24 2.81 -15.23
CA ASP A 55 5.19 2.39 -16.26
C ASP A 55 4.72 1.11 -16.99
N GLY A 56 3.52 0.61 -16.70
CA GLY A 56 2.95 -0.57 -17.35
C GLY A 56 3.51 -1.89 -16.83
N GLN A 57 4.09 -1.90 -15.63
CA GLN A 57 4.66 -3.07 -14.96
C GLN A 57 3.89 -3.42 -13.69
N LEU A 58 4.09 -4.65 -13.17
CA LEU A 58 3.47 -5.13 -11.91
C LEU A 58 1.95 -4.90 -11.90
N LEU A 59 1.31 -5.40 -12.94
CA LEU A 59 -0.07 -5.12 -13.32
C LEU A 59 -1.08 -6.10 -12.76
N PHE A 60 -0.65 -7.28 -12.29
CA PHE A 60 -1.52 -8.34 -11.82
C PHE A 60 -1.10 -8.81 -10.45
N THR A 61 -1.99 -9.48 -9.73
CA THR A 61 -1.68 -10.08 -8.42
C THR A 61 -1.50 -11.59 -8.54
N SER A 62 -0.67 -12.15 -7.66
CA SER A 62 -0.53 -13.59 -7.47
C SER A 62 -0.81 -13.93 -6.01
N ALA A 63 -1.80 -14.78 -5.74
CA ALA A 63 -2.14 -15.18 -4.38
C ALA A 63 -1.39 -16.47 -4.01
N GLU A 64 -0.69 -16.44 -2.87
CA GLU A 64 0.01 -17.60 -2.34
C GLU A 64 -0.71 -18.12 -1.10
N PHE A 65 -1.06 -19.40 -1.14
CA PHE A 65 -1.87 -20.06 -0.14
C PHE A 65 -1.08 -21.16 0.55
N THR A 66 -1.43 -21.45 1.82
CA THR A 66 -0.83 -22.56 2.56
C THR A 66 -0.88 -23.86 1.75
N PRO A 67 0.28 -24.44 1.36
CA PRO A 67 0.33 -25.59 0.46
C PRO A 67 -0.39 -26.83 1.00
N THR A 68 -0.40 -27.00 2.32
CA THR A 68 -1.02 -28.15 2.98
C THR A 68 -2.54 -28.02 3.09
N GLY A 69 -3.12 -26.85 2.79
CA GLY A 69 -4.54 -26.55 3.02
C GLY A 69 -4.95 -26.57 4.51
N ASN A 70 -3.99 -26.71 5.42
CA ASN A 70 -4.23 -26.86 6.85
C ASN A 70 -3.38 -25.86 7.64
N PHE A 71 -3.76 -24.59 7.55
CA PHE A 71 -3.14 -23.53 8.31
C PHE A 71 -3.36 -23.77 9.81
N ARG A 72 -2.28 -24.00 10.55
CA ARG A 72 -2.29 -24.14 12.03
C ARG A 72 -3.29 -25.19 12.55
N GLY A 73 -3.53 -26.27 11.81
CA GLY A 73 -4.39 -27.36 12.25
C GLY A 73 -5.89 -27.06 12.15
N THR A 74 -6.31 -25.97 11.50
CA THR A 74 -7.74 -25.59 11.41
C THR A 74 -8.51 -26.29 10.28
N GLY A 75 -7.83 -27.05 9.41
CA GLY A 75 -8.41 -27.61 8.18
C GLY A 75 -8.83 -26.53 7.17
N LYS A 76 -8.24 -25.33 7.26
CA LYS A 76 -8.51 -24.19 6.37
C LYS A 76 -7.22 -23.68 5.80
N THR A 77 -7.30 -23.10 4.62
CA THR A 77 -6.18 -22.40 3.95
C THR A 77 -6.03 -20.98 4.48
N TYR A 78 -4.79 -20.46 4.49
CA TYR A 78 -4.47 -19.08 4.80
C TYR A 78 -3.75 -18.42 3.61
N LEU A 79 -3.95 -17.11 3.42
CA LEU A 79 -3.22 -16.31 2.43
C LEU A 79 -1.84 -15.94 2.99
N GLU A 80 -0.82 -16.70 2.61
CA GLU A 80 0.56 -16.55 3.09
C GLU A 80 1.23 -15.33 2.45
N GLY A 81 0.94 -15.06 1.18
CA GLY A 81 1.56 -14.00 0.42
C GLY A 81 0.66 -13.42 -0.66
N LEU A 82 0.94 -12.15 -1.02
CA LEU A 82 0.33 -11.51 -2.18
C LEU A 82 1.43 -10.89 -3.06
N GLY A 83 1.71 -11.54 -4.18
CA GLY A 83 2.64 -11.09 -5.19
C GLY A 83 2.02 -10.09 -6.17
N VAL A 84 2.85 -9.26 -6.82
CA VAL A 84 2.50 -8.48 -8.01
C VAL A 84 3.37 -8.86 -9.22
N THR A 85 2.76 -9.09 -10.38
CA THR A 85 3.39 -9.63 -11.58
C THR A 85 3.06 -8.81 -12.83
N CYS A 86 3.91 -8.89 -13.87
CA CYS A 86 3.66 -8.21 -15.15
C CYS A 86 2.67 -8.97 -16.05
N SER A 87 2.53 -10.28 -15.85
CA SER A 87 1.57 -11.15 -16.54
C SER A 87 0.53 -11.71 -15.56
N PRO A 88 -0.67 -12.10 -16.03
CA PRO A 88 -1.68 -12.73 -15.19
C PRO A 88 -1.12 -14.00 -14.53
N ALA A 89 -1.07 -14.03 -13.20
CA ALA A 89 -0.47 -15.11 -12.41
C ALA A 89 -1.48 -15.82 -11.49
N SER A 90 -2.74 -15.39 -11.48
CA SER A 90 -3.83 -16.04 -10.77
C SER A 90 -5.11 -15.95 -11.60
N VAL A 91 -5.94 -16.98 -11.49
CA VAL A 91 -7.20 -17.07 -12.25
C VAL A 91 -8.13 -15.93 -11.83
N GLY A 92 -8.74 -15.27 -12.82
CA GLY A 92 -9.73 -14.22 -12.57
C GLY A 92 -9.15 -12.94 -11.96
N THR A 93 -7.85 -12.69 -12.13
CA THR A 93 -7.24 -11.43 -11.68
C THR A 93 -7.40 -10.33 -12.71
N ASP A 94 -8.01 -9.22 -12.28
CA ASP A 94 -8.07 -8.00 -13.07
C ASP A 94 -6.75 -7.22 -13.00
N ARG A 95 -6.51 -6.43 -14.04
CA ARG A 95 -5.37 -5.52 -14.10
C ARG A 95 -5.51 -4.45 -13.00
N LEU A 96 -4.51 -4.34 -12.14
CA LEU A 96 -4.37 -3.25 -11.18
C LEU A 96 -4.32 -1.92 -11.91
N GLN A 97 -5.18 -0.99 -11.50
CA GLN A 97 -5.17 0.40 -11.96
C GLN A 97 -5.32 1.32 -10.76
N PHE A 98 -4.27 2.05 -10.44
CA PHE A 98 -4.31 3.03 -9.36
C PHE A 98 -4.65 4.40 -9.91
N ASN A 99 -5.89 4.86 -9.69
CA ASN A 99 -6.29 6.23 -9.98
C ASN A 99 -6.69 6.94 -8.69
N LYS A 100 -6.22 8.18 -8.52
CA LYS A 100 -6.73 9.09 -7.51
C LYS A 100 -7.77 10.01 -8.16
N ASN A 101 -9.03 9.58 -8.23
CA ASN A 101 -10.16 10.48 -8.48
C ASN A 101 -10.50 11.32 -7.21
N GLY A 102 -9.48 11.89 -6.57
CA GLY A 102 -9.59 12.65 -5.33
C GLY A 102 -9.01 14.04 -5.54
N LYS A 103 -9.89 15.07 -5.47
CA LYS A 103 -9.62 16.53 -5.50
C LYS A 103 -8.17 16.88 -5.80
N LYS A 104 -7.91 17.42 -7.00
CA LYS A 104 -6.61 18.01 -7.38
C LYS A 104 -6.06 18.82 -6.21
N PHE A 105 -5.03 18.32 -5.53
CA PHE A 105 -4.25 19.17 -4.66
C PHE A 105 -3.63 20.22 -5.58
N ARG A 106 -4.04 21.48 -5.41
CA ARG A 106 -3.45 22.60 -6.12
C ARG A 106 -2.07 22.81 -5.53
N TYR A 107 -1.06 22.17 -6.11
CA TYR A 107 0.31 22.60 -5.92
C TYR A 107 0.42 23.98 -6.59
N GLY A 108 0.68 25.02 -5.80
CA GLY A 108 1.08 26.32 -6.34
C GLY A 108 2.48 26.21 -6.97
N ALA A 109 2.84 27.17 -7.82
CA ALA A 109 4.22 27.26 -8.32
C ALA A 109 5.20 27.24 -7.13
N LEU A 110 6.28 26.47 -7.26
CA LEU A 110 7.37 26.43 -6.29
C LEU A 110 7.91 27.86 -6.16
N LYS A 111 7.59 28.54 -5.06
CA LYS A 111 8.29 29.77 -4.68
C LYS A 111 9.57 29.36 -3.98
N PRO A 112 10.75 29.82 -4.42
CA PRO A 112 11.96 29.64 -3.64
C PRO A 112 11.72 30.19 -2.24
N LEU A 113 12.10 29.40 -1.23
CA LEU A 113 12.20 29.86 0.16
C LEU A 113 13.37 30.83 0.21
N VAL A 114 13.07 32.11 0.02
CA VAL A 114 14.03 33.20 0.12
C VAL A 114 14.04 33.65 1.59
N PHE A 115 15.14 33.40 2.30
CA PHE A 115 15.33 33.81 3.69
C PHE A 115 15.78 35.27 3.83
N ASP A 116 15.37 36.17 2.92
CA ASP A 116 15.88 37.55 2.90
C ASP A 116 15.13 38.49 3.86
N GLU A 117 13.93 38.12 4.31
CA GLU A 117 13.18 38.91 5.30
C GLU A 117 13.29 38.31 6.70
N VAL A 118 14.38 38.67 7.40
CA VAL A 118 14.39 38.63 8.87
C VAL A 118 13.51 39.78 9.36
N LYS A 119 12.20 39.54 9.50
CA LYS A 119 11.36 40.45 10.31
C LYS A 119 11.79 40.30 11.76
N GLN A 120 12.48 41.31 12.28
CA GLN A 120 12.63 41.48 13.72
C GLN A 120 11.24 41.64 14.32
N PHE A 121 10.77 40.60 15.01
CA PHE A 121 9.58 40.71 15.83
C PHE A 121 9.92 41.66 16.98
N LYS A 122 9.26 42.82 17.04
CA LYS A 122 9.25 43.61 18.27
C LYS A 122 8.60 42.75 19.34
N GLU A 123 9.32 42.53 20.44
CA GLU A 123 8.74 41.92 21.64
C GLU A 123 7.62 42.83 22.16
N GLU A 124 6.38 42.53 21.75
CA GLU A 124 5.23 42.94 22.51
C GLU A 124 5.04 41.95 23.65
N LYS A 125 4.89 42.49 24.86
CA LYS A 125 4.78 41.74 26.11
C LYS A 125 3.74 40.63 25.97
N MET A 126 4.21 39.38 25.93
CA MET A 126 3.31 38.23 25.92
C MET A 126 2.40 38.29 27.15
N ALA A 127 1.08 38.29 26.92
CA ALA A 127 0.10 38.06 27.95
C ALA A 127 0.41 36.70 28.61
N LYS A 128 0.39 36.64 29.95
CA LYS A 128 0.62 35.42 30.73
C LYS A 128 -0.49 34.38 30.43
N GLY A 129 -0.30 33.59 29.37
CA GLY A 129 -1.10 32.42 29.04
C GLY A 129 -0.56 31.18 29.78
N LYS A 130 -1.48 30.36 30.31
CA LYS A 130 -1.20 29.18 31.15
C LYS A 130 -0.16 28.25 30.50
N GLY A 131 0.85 27.89 31.29
CA GLY A 131 2.01 27.12 30.84
C GLY A 131 1.71 25.67 30.49
N TRP A 132 2.55 25.11 29.60
CA TRP A 132 2.54 23.77 29.00
C TRP A 132 2.45 22.54 29.93
N ARG A 133 2.30 22.73 31.24
CA ARG A 133 2.15 21.64 32.22
C ARG A 133 0.74 21.05 32.27
N SER A 134 -0.18 21.49 31.42
CA SER A 134 -1.55 20.95 31.35
C SER A 134 -1.76 19.92 30.23
N PHE A 135 -0.71 19.58 29.49
CA PHE A 135 -0.78 18.64 28.35
C PHE A 135 -0.12 17.28 28.61
N PHE A 136 0.37 17.04 29.83
CA PHE A 136 0.85 15.74 30.30
C PHE A 136 0.21 15.41 31.64
#